data_AF-A0A7C4F122-F1
#
_entry.id   AF-A0A7C4F122-F1
#
_cell.length_a   1.000
_cell.length_b   1.000
_cell.length_c   1.000
_cell.angle_alpha   90.00
_cell.angle_beta   90.00
_cell.angle_gamma   90.00
#
_symmetry.space_group_name_H-M   'P 1'
#
loop_
_entity.id
_entity.type
_entity.pdbx_description
1 polymer ?
#
loop_
_entity_poly.entity_id
_entity_poly.type
_entity_poly.pdbx_seq_one_letter_code
_entity_poly.pdbx_strand_id
1 'polypeptide(L)'
;MNEKNEKKEENEETTIMECLAGYFLSDEAGQITAKGNALVKLAKENISLLPKFGEPLFISFRDILEITEGDYKIYLTLTSREKLTIFELGYKYEDFLRVLSRLRNEIILKDMLMQETLKKSSVEAEFVYLDESGNEKQKGKCEPRLYETAIVVIPEKGELVRIPYSDISEIQDKDFALTITTEFGEKFVFSKMGKQFDPLAKTLSDSMNELALKVQSSLKELLPKADPLVIRRAARFMKEGKVARRSDIESVSPKLWQELEKKLEAAGIKEEYDFLKSLAQKEKMCIGLKRGLLGDLTGEYIWFLIPIYALRDAGNAVAMEATSTEGGGKATYFFRIVSRKDYPNFKNIEDLHKEIDNFIKRMNRAMLAINFRREPIYLPDERLEEPQYQKYKFAIAKIPALRELRELFIGRVIHRTPEQWKNDVMDLLKFNVTTTDNNLKYEKGGGL
;
A
#
# COMPACT_ATOMS: atom_id res chain seq x y z
N MET A 1 31.17 7.97 -44.67
CA MET A 1 31.14 9.09 -43.70
C MET A 1 29.83 8.97 -42.94
N ASN A 2 29.94 8.75 -41.62
CA ASN A 2 28.88 8.61 -40.62
C ASN A 2 28.14 7.26 -40.53
N GLU A 3 28.85 6.21 -40.14
CA GLU A 3 28.31 5.21 -39.20
C GLU A 3 28.28 5.85 -37.81
N LYS A 4 27.08 6.10 -37.28
CA LYS A 4 26.90 6.53 -35.89
C LYS A 4 26.96 5.29 -35.00
N ASN A 5 27.97 5.27 -34.15
CA ASN A 5 28.12 4.41 -32.98
C ASN A 5 26.80 4.24 -32.22
N GLU A 6 26.20 3.05 -32.30
CA GLU A 6 25.32 2.54 -31.27
C GLU A 6 26.19 2.18 -30.06
N LYS A 7 26.22 3.06 -29.06
CA LYS A 7 26.67 2.69 -27.72
C LYS A 7 25.66 1.70 -27.16
N LYS A 8 26.00 0.41 -27.17
CA LYS A 8 25.53 -0.53 -26.15
C LYS A 8 26.03 -0.02 -24.81
N GLU A 9 25.15 0.58 -24.01
CA GLU A 9 25.39 0.70 -22.57
C GLU A 9 25.24 -0.70 -21.98
N GLU A 10 26.35 -1.43 -21.89
CA GLU A 10 26.46 -2.54 -20.94
C GLU A 10 26.33 -1.93 -19.54
N ASN A 11 25.20 -2.22 -18.92
CA ASN A 11 24.85 -1.79 -17.58
C ASN A 11 25.77 -2.57 -16.60
N GLU A 12 27.01 -2.13 -16.41
CA GLU A 12 27.90 -2.70 -15.40
C GLU A 12 27.26 -2.48 -14.02
N GLU A 13 26.77 -3.57 -13.41
CA GLU A 13 26.24 -3.55 -12.05
C GLU A 13 27.34 -3.06 -11.09
N THR A 14 27.23 -1.80 -10.68
CA THR A 14 28.22 -1.18 -9.80
C THR A 14 28.26 -1.90 -8.46
N THR A 15 29.39 -2.55 -8.16
CA THR A 15 29.63 -3.19 -6.86
C THR A 15 29.73 -2.13 -5.77
N ILE A 16 28.97 -2.30 -4.70
CA ILE A 16 28.89 -1.38 -3.56
C ILE A 16 29.84 -1.84 -2.45
N MET A 17 29.96 -3.14 -2.24
CA MET A 17 30.87 -3.73 -1.27
C MET A 17 31.32 -5.11 -1.73
N GLU A 18 32.57 -5.45 -1.43
CA GLU A 18 33.11 -6.80 -1.65
C GLU A 18 33.97 -7.29 -0.49
N CYS A 19 33.89 -8.59 -0.23
CA CYS A 19 34.66 -9.26 0.81
C CYS A 19 34.79 -10.76 0.55
N LEU A 20 35.87 -11.36 1.05
CA LEU A 20 35.96 -12.81 1.15
C LEU A 20 35.11 -13.29 2.33
N ALA A 21 34.41 -14.40 2.15
CA ALA A 21 33.62 -15.04 3.18
C ALA A 21 33.61 -16.56 2.99
N GLY A 22 33.41 -17.29 4.09
CA GLY A 22 32.93 -18.66 4.05
C GLY A 22 31.43 -18.69 3.80
N TYR A 23 30.94 -19.69 3.07
CA TYR A 23 29.51 -19.90 2.87
C TYR A 23 29.13 -21.37 2.86
N PHE A 24 27.86 -21.63 3.15
CA PHE A 24 27.19 -22.85 2.70
C PHE A 24 25.73 -22.56 2.34
N LEU A 25 25.22 -23.29 1.35
CA LEU A 25 23.83 -23.31 0.92
C LEU A 25 23.23 -24.63 1.39
N SER A 26 22.06 -24.58 2.02
CA SER A 26 21.27 -25.76 2.34
C SER A 26 19.91 -25.72 1.65
N ASP A 27 19.42 -26.89 1.26
CA ASP A 27 18.07 -27.05 0.73
C ASP A 27 16.98 -26.92 1.83
N GLU A 28 15.71 -27.08 1.44
CA GLU A 28 14.57 -27.05 2.37
C GLU A 28 14.64 -28.13 3.46
N ALA A 29 15.30 -29.27 3.19
CA ALA A 29 15.50 -30.34 4.16
C ALA A 29 16.72 -30.07 5.10
N GLY A 30 17.44 -28.97 4.88
CA GLY A 30 18.63 -28.60 5.63
C GLY A 30 19.90 -29.34 5.19
N GLN A 31 19.87 -30.07 4.07
CA GLN A 31 21.04 -30.72 3.51
C GLN A 31 21.91 -29.69 2.81
N ILE A 32 23.22 -29.69 3.10
CA ILE A 32 24.17 -28.77 2.48
C ILE A 32 24.40 -29.18 1.02
N THR A 33 24.01 -28.31 0.08
CA THR A 33 24.12 -28.52 -1.37
C THR A 33 25.38 -27.85 -1.95
N ALA A 34 25.86 -26.76 -1.34
CA ALA A 34 27.10 -26.09 -1.71
C ALA A 34 27.82 -25.52 -0.48
N LYS A 35 29.15 -25.48 -0.49
CA LYS A 35 29.96 -24.84 0.57
C LYS A 35 31.35 -24.47 0.08
N GLY A 36 31.96 -23.49 0.73
CA GLY A 36 33.36 -23.14 0.49
C GLY A 36 33.67 -21.69 0.84
N ASN A 37 34.78 -21.20 0.31
CA ASN A 37 35.15 -19.79 0.38
C ASN A 37 34.77 -19.11 -0.94
N ALA A 38 34.17 -17.94 -0.86
CA ALA A 38 33.74 -17.16 -2.01
C ALA A 38 34.10 -15.68 -1.83
N LEU A 39 34.33 -15.01 -2.96
CA LEU A 39 34.23 -13.57 -3.02
C LEU A 39 32.75 -13.19 -3.07
N VAL A 40 32.28 -12.49 -2.05
CA VAL A 40 30.90 -12.01 -1.97
C VAL A 40 30.86 -10.56 -2.42
N LYS A 41 29.95 -10.24 -3.35
CA LYS A 41 29.72 -8.91 -3.89
C LYS A 41 28.30 -8.47 -3.60
N LEU A 42 28.15 -7.27 -3.03
CA LEU A 42 26.87 -6.59 -2.89
C LEU A 42 26.75 -5.53 -3.98
N ALA A 43 25.74 -5.66 -4.85
CA ALA A 43 25.38 -4.67 -5.86
C ALA A 43 24.08 -3.94 -5.44
N LYS A 44 23.56 -3.05 -6.28
CA LYS A 44 22.33 -2.28 -5.97
C LYS A 44 21.10 -3.17 -5.78
N GLU A 45 20.97 -4.26 -6.52
CA GLU A 45 19.74 -5.08 -6.54
C GLU A 45 19.96 -6.57 -6.21
N ASN A 46 21.22 -6.97 -5.99
CA ASN A 46 21.58 -8.37 -5.78
C ASN A 46 22.80 -8.54 -4.86
N ILE A 47 22.94 -9.78 -4.38
CA ILE A 47 24.16 -10.33 -3.82
C ILE A 47 24.65 -11.46 -4.73
N SER A 48 25.95 -11.44 -5.03
CA SER A 48 26.60 -12.49 -5.80
C SER A 48 27.71 -13.16 -4.98
N LEU A 49 27.77 -14.50 -5.02
CA LEU A 49 28.85 -15.28 -4.43
C LEU A 49 29.65 -15.92 -5.56
N LEU A 50 30.96 -15.69 -5.54
CA LEU A 50 31.90 -16.20 -6.55
C LEU A 50 32.89 -17.16 -5.86
N PRO A 51 32.56 -18.46 -5.77
CA PRO A 51 33.48 -19.47 -5.25
C PRO A 51 34.71 -19.60 -6.16
N LYS A 52 35.87 -19.92 -5.58
CA LYS A 52 37.10 -20.14 -6.37
C LYS A 52 36.99 -21.33 -7.32
N PHE A 53 36.36 -22.41 -6.85
CA PHE A 53 36.10 -23.63 -7.61
C PHE A 53 34.67 -24.06 -7.31
N GLY A 54 33.71 -23.64 -8.14
CA GLY A 54 32.30 -23.92 -7.96
C GLY A 54 31.42 -23.03 -8.83
N GLU A 55 30.12 -23.28 -8.78
CA GLU A 55 29.14 -22.47 -9.51
C GLU A 55 28.89 -21.16 -8.76
N PRO A 56 28.94 -20.00 -9.45
CA PRO A 56 28.51 -18.73 -8.89
C PRO A 56 27.05 -18.75 -8.45
N LEU A 57 26.74 -18.06 -7.35
CA LEU A 57 25.37 -17.80 -6.94
C LEU A 57 25.04 -16.34 -7.21
N PHE A 58 23.90 -16.09 -7.84
CA PHE A 58 23.33 -14.76 -8.03
C PHE A 58 21.96 -14.74 -7.36
N ILE A 59 21.76 -13.85 -6.39
CA ILE A 59 20.54 -13.78 -5.61
C ILE A 59 20.04 -12.34 -5.64
N SER A 60 18.85 -12.11 -6.22
CA SER A 60 18.21 -10.81 -6.10
C SER A 60 17.83 -10.55 -4.65
N PHE A 61 17.89 -9.30 -4.20
CA PHE A 61 17.38 -8.96 -2.87
C PHE A 61 15.89 -9.25 -2.70
N ARG A 62 15.16 -9.33 -3.82
CA ARG A 62 13.76 -9.78 -3.90
C ARG A 62 13.58 -11.25 -3.47
N ASP A 63 14.58 -12.08 -3.70
CA ASP A 63 14.54 -13.51 -3.37
C ASP A 63 14.90 -13.78 -1.91
N ILE A 64 15.31 -12.76 -1.14
CA ILE A 64 15.62 -12.90 0.28
C ILE A 64 14.36 -12.61 1.10
N LEU A 65 13.75 -13.64 1.67
CA LEU A 65 12.59 -13.52 2.57
C LEU A 65 12.97 -12.90 3.90
N GLU A 66 14.08 -13.34 4.48
CA GLU A 66 14.50 -12.98 5.83
C GLU A 66 16.03 -12.91 5.92
N ILE A 67 16.53 -11.96 6.70
CA ILE A 67 17.93 -11.86 7.11
C ILE A 67 17.95 -12.05 8.62
N THR A 68 18.60 -13.11 9.10
CA THR A 68 18.88 -13.31 10.52
C THR A 68 20.38 -13.38 10.76
N GLU A 69 20.79 -13.12 11.99
CA GLU A 69 22.20 -13.12 12.40
C GLU A 69 22.39 -13.84 13.73
N GLY A 70 23.58 -14.37 13.93
CA GLY A 70 23.99 -15.03 15.17
C GLY A 70 25.36 -15.67 15.02
N ASP A 71 26.15 -15.68 16.09
CA ASP A 71 27.47 -16.33 16.14
C ASP A 71 28.42 -15.94 14.98
N TYR A 72 28.46 -14.64 14.63
CA TYR A 72 29.22 -14.11 13.47
C TYR A 72 28.85 -14.76 12.13
N LYS A 73 27.61 -15.23 12.01
CA LYS A 73 27.00 -15.73 10.77
C LYS A 73 25.82 -14.84 10.38
N ILE A 74 25.59 -14.77 9.09
CA ILE A 74 24.43 -14.14 8.47
C ILE A 74 23.68 -15.24 7.75
N TYR A 75 22.39 -15.35 8.00
CA TYR A 75 21.51 -16.33 7.41
C TYR A 75 20.49 -15.64 6.53
N LEU A 76 20.42 -16.07 5.27
CA LEU A 76 19.47 -15.59 4.29
C LEU A 76 18.50 -16.72 3.98
N THR A 77 17.25 -16.55 4.36
CA THR A 77 16.16 -17.46 3.96
C THR A 77 15.66 -17.01 2.61
N LEU A 78 15.71 -17.89 1.61
CA LEU A 78 15.32 -17.56 0.23
C LEU A 78 13.84 -17.88 -0.05
N THR A 79 13.28 -17.30 -1.11
CA THR A 79 11.94 -17.62 -1.62
C THR A 79 11.79 -19.08 -2.04
N SER A 80 12.88 -19.72 -2.45
CA SER A 80 12.97 -21.17 -2.70
C SER A 80 12.93 -22.02 -1.43
N ARG A 81 12.91 -21.40 -0.24
CA ARG A 81 13.08 -22.02 1.09
C ARG A 81 14.48 -22.58 1.37
N GLU A 82 15.39 -22.47 0.42
CA GLU A 82 16.80 -22.71 0.66
C GLU A 82 17.37 -21.65 1.61
N LYS A 83 18.46 -22.00 2.30
CA LYS A 83 19.11 -21.13 3.28
C LYS A 83 20.57 -20.94 2.93
N LEU A 84 20.96 -19.70 2.65
CA LEU A 84 22.34 -19.31 2.45
C LEU A 84 22.91 -18.80 3.78
N THR A 85 24.00 -19.39 4.23
CA THR A 85 24.74 -18.93 5.42
C THR A 85 26.08 -18.33 4.98
N ILE A 86 26.38 -17.12 5.42
CA ILE A 86 27.63 -16.39 5.17
C ILE A 86 28.33 -16.16 6.50
N PHE A 87 29.63 -16.47 6.58
CA PHE A 87 30.42 -16.41 7.80
C PHE A 87 31.89 -16.08 7.50
N GLU A 88 32.74 -15.99 8.53
CA GLU A 88 34.17 -15.65 8.38
C GLU A 88 34.44 -14.28 7.71
N LEU A 89 33.51 -13.35 7.84
CA LEU A 89 33.64 -11.97 7.32
C LEU A 89 34.69 -11.13 8.09
N GLY A 90 35.17 -11.62 9.23
CA GLY A 90 36.14 -10.93 10.08
C GLY A 90 35.64 -9.55 10.53
N TYR A 91 36.51 -8.54 10.47
CA TYR A 91 36.18 -7.16 10.84
C TYR A 91 35.11 -6.51 9.93
N LYS A 92 34.81 -7.10 8.76
CA LYS A 92 33.78 -6.61 7.84
C LYS A 92 32.37 -7.10 8.18
N TYR A 93 32.20 -7.95 9.19
CA TYR A 93 30.90 -8.56 9.53
C TYR A 93 29.78 -7.53 9.70
N GLU A 94 29.99 -6.57 10.60
CA GLU A 94 29.00 -5.51 10.93
C GLU A 94 28.69 -4.64 9.72
N ASP A 95 29.72 -4.20 9.00
CA ASP A 95 29.57 -3.37 7.82
C ASP A 95 28.83 -4.11 6.71
N PHE A 96 29.14 -5.39 6.50
CA PHE A 96 28.51 -6.21 5.47
C PHE A 96 27.02 -6.40 5.77
N LEU A 97 26.67 -6.79 6.99
CA LEU A 97 25.28 -6.97 7.39
C LEU A 97 24.48 -5.66 7.24
N ARG A 98 25.05 -4.54 7.69
CA ARG A 98 24.43 -3.22 7.58
C ARG A 98 24.20 -2.83 6.12
N VAL A 99 25.20 -3.01 5.24
CA VAL A 99 25.09 -2.70 3.82
C VAL A 99 24.07 -3.61 3.13
N LEU A 100 24.11 -4.92 3.38
CA LEU A 100 23.16 -5.89 2.85
C LEU A 100 21.71 -5.54 3.24
N SER A 101 21.48 -5.30 4.53
CA SER A 101 20.15 -4.95 5.06
C SER A 101 19.63 -3.66 4.45
N ARG A 102 20.48 -2.63 4.36
CA ARG A 102 20.14 -1.35 3.71
C ARG A 102 19.73 -1.56 2.25
N LEU A 103 20.55 -2.25 1.46
CA LEU A 103 20.30 -2.43 0.04
C LEU A 103 19.01 -3.22 -0.23
N ARG A 104 18.77 -4.29 0.55
CA ARG A 104 17.51 -5.03 0.49
C ARG A 104 16.32 -4.14 0.84
N ASN A 105 16.41 -3.33 1.89
CA ASN A 105 15.33 -2.44 2.31
C ASN A 105 15.01 -1.37 1.25
N GLU A 106 16.00 -0.85 0.51
CA GLU A 106 15.76 0.06 -0.61
C GLU A 106 14.96 -0.59 -1.75
N ILE A 107 15.22 -1.88 -2.05
CA ILE A 107 14.45 -2.62 -3.04
C ILE A 107 13.03 -2.88 -2.56
N ILE A 108 12.87 -3.30 -1.31
CA ILE A 108 11.54 -3.54 -0.72
C ILE A 108 10.71 -2.25 -0.71
N LEU A 109 11.31 -1.10 -0.37
CA LEU A 109 10.64 0.19 -0.43
C LEU A 109 10.07 0.51 -1.81
N LYS A 110 10.87 0.31 -2.86
CA LYS A 110 10.42 0.51 -4.24
C LYS A 110 9.27 -0.43 -4.59
N ASP A 111 9.38 -1.70 -4.19
CA ASP A 111 8.37 -2.72 -4.49
C ASP A 111 7.09 -2.55 -3.65
N MET A 112 7.15 -1.89 -2.49
CA MET A 112 5.99 -1.43 -1.72
C MET A 112 5.26 -0.24 -2.36
N LEU A 113 5.53 0.05 -3.64
CA LEU A 113 4.88 1.10 -4.44
C LEU A 113 5.13 2.51 -3.88
N MET A 114 6.20 2.68 -3.11
CA MET A 114 6.62 3.95 -2.53
C MET A 114 7.59 4.67 -3.46
N GLN A 115 7.05 5.54 -4.31
CA GLN A 115 7.83 6.46 -5.15
C GLN A 115 7.45 7.89 -4.79
N GLU A 116 8.08 8.40 -3.73
CA GLU A 116 7.80 9.71 -3.16
C GLU A 116 9.10 10.43 -2.83
N THR A 117 9.08 11.75 -2.78
CA THR A 117 10.25 12.53 -2.40
C THR A 117 10.56 12.30 -0.92
N LEU A 118 11.80 11.90 -0.63
CA LEU A 118 12.32 11.80 0.73
C LEU A 118 12.53 13.21 1.30
N LYS A 119 11.87 13.53 2.42
CA LYS A 119 11.97 14.81 3.13
C LYS A 119 13.04 14.79 4.22
N LYS A 120 13.20 13.65 4.92
CA LYS A 120 14.22 13.47 5.96
C LYS A 120 14.55 11.99 6.14
N SER A 121 15.83 11.71 6.35
CA SER A 121 16.40 10.38 6.62
C SER A 121 17.58 10.50 7.58
N SER A 122 18.28 9.39 7.79
CA SER A 122 19.51 9.33 8.58
C SER A 122 19.30 9.75 10.04
N VAL A 123 18.13 9.45 10.57
CA VAL A 123 17.81 9.61 11.99
C VAL A 123 17.88 8.24 12.63
N GLU A 124 18.70 8.08 13.66
CA GLU A 124 18.72 6.87 14.46
C GLU A 124 17.72 7.04 15.61
N ALA A 125 16.88 6.03 15.82
CA ALA A 125 15.90 5.99 16.88
C ALA A 125 15.76 4.57 17.45
N GLU A 126 15.18 4.46 18.64
CA GLU A 126 14.52 3.23 19.06
C GLU A 126 13.02 3.37 18.84
N PHE A 127 12.36 2.27 18.49
CA PHE A 127 10.91 2.23 18.34
C PHE A 127 10.27 1.04 19.05
N VAL A 128 8.99 1.22 19.37
CA VAL A 128 8.06 0.17 19.77
C VAL A 128 6.80 0.32 18.92
N TYR A 129 6.39 -0.77 18.27
CA TYR A 129 5.14 -0.90 17.53
C TYR A 129 4.17 -1.79 18.31
N LEU A 130 3.04 -1.21 18.71
CA LEU A 130 1.93 -1.88 19.37
C LEU A 130 0.74 -2.00 18.43
N ASP A 131 0.07 -3.17 18.43
CA ASP A 131 -1.20 -3.33 17.74
C ASP A 131 -2.37 -2.64 18.47
N GLU A 132 -3.57 -2.72 17.89
CA GLU A 132 -4.81 -2.13 18.43
C GLU A 132 -5.18 -2.65 19.83
N SER A 133 -4.70 -3.85 20.20
CA SER A 133 -4.91 -4.47 21.51
C SER A 133 -3.81 -4.10 22.51
N GLY A 134 -2.80 -3.35 22.09
CA GLY A 134 -1.64 -2.97 22.89
C GLY A 134 -0.55 -4.04 22.96
N ASN A 135 -0.62 -5.11 22.15
CA ASN A 135 0.44 -6.11 22.11
C ASN A 135 1.62 -5.61 21.28
N GLU A 136 2.83 -5.86 21.76
CA GLU A 136 4.06 -5.55 21.03
C GLU A 136 4.18 -6.44 19.79
N LYS A 137 4.14 -5.82 18.60
CA LYS A 137 4.39 -6.49 17.32
C LYS A 137 5.87 -6.47 16.96
N GLN A 138 6.55 -5.36 17.25
CA GLN A 138 7.95 -5.17 16.90
C GLN A 138 8.58 -4.07 17.75
N LYS A 139 9.88 -4.19 18.02
CA LYS A 139 10.68 -3.14 18.66
C LYS A 139 12.15 -3.22 18.26
N GLY A 140 12.91 -2.18 18.58
CA GLY A 140 14.36 -2.18 18.46
C GLY A 140 14.86 -0.85 17.92
N LYS A 141 16.08 -0.86 17.39
CA LYS A 141 16.62 0.29 16.66
C LYS A 141 16.01 0.39 15.27
N CYS A 142 15.82 1.61 14.80
CA CYS A 142 15.31 1.89 13.47
C CYS A 142 15.80 3.24 12.93
N GLU A 143 15.63 3.40 11.63
CA GLU A 143 15.68 4.68 10.93
C GLU A 143 14.26 5.11 10.53
N PRO A 144 13.63 6.10 11.19
CA PRO A 144 12.43 6.74 10.67
C PRO A 144 12.79 7.63 9.46
N ARG A 145 12.16 7.38 8.32
CA ARG A 145 12.25 8.23 7.12
C ARG A 145 10.93 8.94 6.86
N LEU A 146 11.01 10.26 6.70
CA LEU A 146 9.86 11.09 6.37
C LEU A 146 9.80 11.29 4.86
N TYR A 147 8.67 10.93 4.27
CA TYR A 147 8.33 11.18 2.87
C TYR A 147 7.22 12.23 2.78
N GLU A 148 6.81 12.55 1.57
CA GLU A 148 5.75 13.53 1.31
C GLU A 148 4.41 13.13 1.92
N THR A 149 4.06 11.84 1.94
CA THR A 149 2.74 11.37 2.41
C THR A 149 2.77 10.39 3.58
N ALA A 150 3.95 9.96 4.00
CA ALA A 150 4.09 8.92 5.03
C ALA A 150 5.42 9.03 5.80
N ILE A 151 5.43 8.46 7.00
CA ILE A 151 6.66 8.05 7.69
C ILE A 151 6.88 6.55 7.43
N VAL A 152 8.12 6.16 7.16
CA VAL A 152 8.54 4.76 7.08
C VAL A 152 9.45 4.46 8.25
N VAL A 153 9.15 3.39 8.96
CA VAL A 153 10.02 2.80 9.98
C VAL A 153 10.87 1.73 9.32
N ILE A 154 12.17 1.97 9.22
CA ILE A 154 13.15 1.00 8.72
C ILE A 154 13.87 0.42 9.94
N PRO A 155 13.43 -0.74 10.46
CA PRO A 155 14.09 -1.35 11.60
C PRO A 155 15.47 -1.91 11.21
N GLU A 156 16.38 -2.02 12.18
CA GLU A 156 17.58 -2.87 12.01
C GLU A 156 17.19 -4.35 11.89
N LYS A 157 16.11 -4.77 12.56
CA LYS A 157 15.59 -6.14 12.56
C LYS A 157 14.07 -6.19 12.41
N GLY A 158 13.60 -7.09 11.55
CA GLY A 158 12.18 -7.29 11.27
C GLY A 158 11.71 -6.53 10.02
N GLU A 159 10.39 -6.35 9.91
CA GLU A 159 9.76 -5.83 8.69
C GLU A 159 9.67 -4.31 8.67
N LEU A 160 9.74 -3.74 7.46
CA LEU A 160 9.49 -2.33 7.24
C LEU A 160 8.01 -1.99 7.51
N VAL A 161 7.76 -0.81 8.07
CA VAL A 161 6.38 -0.34 8.29
C VAL A 161 6.21 1.05 7.70
N ARG A 162 5.19 1.22 6.85
CA ARG A 162 4.77 2.52 6.32
C ARG A 162 3.53 3.00 7.05
N ILE A 163 3.55 4.25 7.53
CA ILE A 163 2.44 4.91 8.21
C ILE A 163 2.07 6.16 7.40
N PRO A 164 1.03 6.11 6.56
CA PRO A 164 0.53 7.29 5.85
C PRO A 164 0.09 8.37 6.84
N TYR A 165 0.43 9.64 6.58
CA TYR A 165 0.00 10.75 7.42
C TYR A 165 -1.52 10.87 7.50
N SER A 166 -2.22 10.48 6.42
CA SER A 166 -3.67 10.42 6.39
C SER A 166 -4.29 9.33 7.28
N ASP A 167 -3.51 8.35 7.72
CA ASP A 167 -3.95 7.30 8.64
C ASP A 167 -3.68 7.65 10.11
N ILE A 168 -2.91 8.71 10.37
CA ILE A 168 -2.64 9.19 11.72
C ILE A 168 -3.87 9.88 12.29
N SER A 169 -4.29 9.44 13.49
CA SER A 169 -5.34 10.07 14.27
C SER A 169 -4.79 11.04 15.32
N GLU A 170 -3.62 10.73 15.88
CA GLU A 170 -3.01 11.51 16.95
C GLU A 170 -1.48 11.42 16.93
N ILE A 171 -0.82 12.52 17.28
CA ILE A 171 0.61 12.58 17.57
C ILE A 171 0.80 13.22 18.93
N GLN A 172 1.55 12.55 19.81
CA GLN A 172 1.94 13.08 21.12
C GLN A 172 3.46 13.22 21.17
N ASP A 173 3.92 14.40 21.56
CA ASP A 173 5.31 14.70 21.89
C ASP A 173 5.40 14.81 23.42
N LYS A 174 6.08 13.85 24.05
CA LYS A 174 6.25 13.81 25.50
C LYS A 174 7.56 13.11 25.86
N ASP A 175 8.29 13.66 26.84
CA ASP A 175 9.51 13.06 27.41
C ASP A 175 10.56 12.64 26.36
N PHE A 176 10.75 13.46 25.31
CA PHE A 176 11.62 13.17 24.15
C PHE A 176 11.26 11.88 23.40
N ALA A 177 9.99 11.49 23.47
CA ALA A 177 9.40 10.43 22.69
C ALA A 177 8.24 10.96 21.83
N LEU A 178 8.17 10.47 20.61
CA LEU A 178 7.11 10.79 19.65
C LEU A 178 6.20 9.58 19.53
N THR A 179 4.95 9.70 19.97
CA THR A 179 3.95 8.63 19.86
C THR A 179 2.97 8.97 18.75
N ILE A 180 2.91 8.11 17.73
CA ILE A 180 1.96 8.20 16.62
C ILE A 180 0.88 7.13 16.82
N THR A 181 -0.38 7.54 16.83
CA THR A 181 -1.53 6.63 16.88
C THR A 181 -2.26 6.66 15.54
N THR A 182 -2.59 5.49 14.98
CA THR A 182 -3.35 5.36 13.74
C THR A 182 -4.86 5.33 14.00
N GLU A 183 -5.67 5.53 12.95
CA GLU A 183 -7.14 5.40 13.04
C GLU A 183 -7.63 3.98 13.39
N PHE A 184 -6.73 2.98 13.35
CA PHE A 184 -6.97 1.60 13.77
C PHE A 184 -6.51 1.34 15.22
N GLY A 185 -5.95 2.35 15.90
CA GLY A 185 -5.50 2.22 17.29
C GLY A 185 -4.10 1.65 17.46
N GLU A 186 -3.40 1.34 16.38
CA GLU A 186 -1.98 0.97 16.42
C GLU A 186 -1.15 2.15 16.93
N LYS A 187 -0.08 1.86 17.66
CA LYS A 187 0.81 2.88 18.23
C LYS A 187 2.27 2.63 17.86
N PHE A 188 2.92 3.70 17.43
CA PHE A 188 4.35 3.72 17.13
C PHE A 188 5.01 4.75 18.03
N VAL A 189 5.86 4.28 18.94
CA VAL A 189 6.59 5.14 19.88
C VAL A 189 8.04 5.21 19.43
N PHE A 190 8.50 6.40 19.05
CA PHE A 190 9.90 6.65 18.69
C PHE A 190 10.61 7.37 19.83
N SER A 191 11.82 6.94 20.17
CA SER A 191 12.61 7.48 21.28
C SER A 191 14.10 7.47 20.96
N LYS A 192 14.92 8.01 21.87
CA LYS A 192 16.41 8.03 21.79
C LYS A 192 16.98 8.67 20.51
N MET A 193 16.28 9.63 19.92
CA MET A 193 16.73 10.37 18.73
C MET A 193 17.80 11.43 19.01
N GLY A 194 18.08 11.72 20.29
CA GLY A 194 19.04 12.75 20.69
C GLY A 194 18.76 14.10 20.03
N LYS A 195 19.79 14.69 19.41
CA LYS A 195 19.68 16.00 18.72
C LYS A 195 18.79 15.96 17.46
N GLN A 196 18.40 14.77 16.98
CA GLN A 196 17.52 14.63 15.83
C GLN A 196 16.03 14.65 16.19
N PHE A 197 15.68 14.67 17.49
CA PHE A 197 14.30 14.72 17.95
C PHE A 197 13.54 15.93 17.39
N ASP A 198 13.93 17.16 17.76
CA ASP A 198 13.23 18.38 17.33
C ASP A 198 13.23 18.54 15.80
N PRO A 199 14.34 18.30 15.07
CA PRO A 199 14.32 18.35 13.62
C PRO A 199 13.35 17.34 12.99
N LEU A 200 13.26 16.11 13.51
CA LEU A 200 12.33 15.10 12.99
C LEU A 200 10.88 15.51 13.24
N ALA A 201 10.55 15.88 14.48
CA ALA A 201 9.21 16.31 14.87
C ALA A 201 8.74 17.53 14.05
N LYS A 202 9.64 18.51 13.85
CA LYS A 202 9.39 19.68 13.01
C LYS A 202 9.12 19.29 11.56
N THR A 203 9.97 18.47 10.93
CA THR A 203 9.76 18.05 9.54
C THR A 203 8.48 17.24 9.36
N LEU A 204 8.13 16.40 10.34
CA LEU A 204 6.86 15.65 10.32
C LEU A 204 5.67 16.61 10.37
N SER A 205 5.67 17.56 11.32
CA SER A 205 4.63 18.58 11.45
C SER A 205 4.51 19.44 10.19
N ASP A 206 5.64 19.93 9.65
CA ASP A 206 5.69 20.73 8.43
C ASP A 206 5.10 19.94 7.24
N SER A 207 5.46 18.66 7.08
CA SER A 207 4.95 17.81 5.99
C SER A 207 3.45 17.56 6.09
N MET A 208 2.93 17.29 7.29
CA MET A 208 1.49 17.10 7.53
C MET A 208 0.71 18.40 7.28
N ASN A 209 1.25 19.55 7.68
CA ASN A 209 0.66 20.86 7.44
C ASN A 209 0.62 21.19 5.94
N GLU A 210 1.70 20.91 5.20
CA GLU A 210 1.74 21.08 3.74
C GLU A 210 0.63 20.28 3.05
N LEU A 211 0.44 19.00 3.43
CA LEU A 211 -0.65 18.19 2.88
C LEU A 211 -2.03 18.74 3.24
N ALA A 212 -2.24 19.10 4.51
CA ALA A 212 -3.51 19.65 4.96
C ALA A 212 -3.86 20.96 4.22
N LEU A 213 -2.88 21.81 3.92
CA LEU A 213 -3.07 23.02 3.13
C LEU A 213 -3.36 22.71 1.66
N LYS A 214 -2.67 21.74 1.05
CA LYS A 214 -2.96 21.29 -0.33
C LYS A 214 -4.40 20.79 -0.49
N VAL A 215 -4.89 20.01 0.47
CA VAL A 215 -6.27 19.50 0.48
C VAL A 215 -7.26 20.65 0.64
N GLN A 216 -7.02 21.57 1.57
CA GLN A 216 -7.86 22.75 1.76
C GLN A 216 -7.92 23.62 0.51
N SER A 217 -6.78 23.86 -0.15
CA SER A 217 -6.73 24.60 -1.42
C SER A 217 -7.59 23.92 -2.49
N SER A 218 -7.47 22.60 -2.61
CA SER A 218 -8.24 21.81 -3.59
C SER A 218 -9.75 21.87 -3.34
N LEU A 219 -10.18 21.80 -2.08
CA LEU A 219 -11.58 21.95 -1.72
C LEU A 219 -12.09 23.39 -1.87
N LYS A 220 -11.22 24.40 -1.65
CA LYS A 220 -11.57 25.81 -1.86
C LYS A 220 -11.80 26.12 -3.33
N GLU A 221 -11.09 25.48 -4.25
CA GLU A 221 -11.37 25.59 -5.68
C GLU A 221 -12.72 24.98 -6.07
N LEU A 222 -13.13 23.87 -5.42
CA LEU A 222 -14.45 23.28 -5.64
C LEU A 222 -15.59 24.09 -5.05
N LEU A 223 -15.34 24.77 -3.93
CA LEU A 223 -16.27 25.68 -3.30
C LEU A 223 -15.64 27.05 -3.06
N PRO A 224 -15.46 27.89 -4.10
CA PRO A 224 -14.80 29.18 -3.97
C PRO A 224 -15.47 30.09 -2.93
N LYS A 225 -16.79 29.95 -2.79
CA LYS A 225 -17.61 30.75 -1.87
C LYS A 225 -17.76 30.15 -0.46
N ALA A 226 -17.22 28.96 -0.20
CA ALA A 226 -17.33 28.36 1.14
C ALA A 226 -16.44 29.07 2.16
N ASP A 227 -16.93 29.12 3.39
CA ASP A 227 -16.20 29.62 4.54
C ASP A 227 -14.91 28.79 4.79
N PRO A 228 -13.76 29.41 5.12
CA PRO A 228 -12.52 28.68 5.38
C PRO A 228 -12.63 27.62 6.48
N LEU A 229 -13.47 27.79 7.50
CA LEU A 229 -13.68 26.80 8.56
C LEU A 229 -14.50 25.60 8.07
N VAL A 230 -15.39 25.80 7.11
CA VAL A 230 -16.07 24.69 6.40
C VAL A 230 -15.05 23.89 5.60
N ILE A 231 -14.18 24.56 4.83
CA ILE A 231 -13.13 23.90 4.05
C ILE A 231 -12.17 23.13 4.95
N ARG A 232 -11.71 23.74 6.06
CA ARG A 232 -10.83 23.09 7.04
C ARG A 232 -11.47 21.84 7.66
N ARG A 233 -12.76 21.88 8.01
CA ARG A 233 -13.48 20.72 8.58
C ARG A 233 -13.63 19.61 7.54
N ALA A 234 -14.04 19.93 6.31
CA ALA A 234 -14.14 18.95 5.23
C ALA A 234 -12.78 18.30 4.90
N ALA A 235 -11.71 19.09 4.86
CA ALA A 235 -10.35 18.59 4.63
C ALA A 235 -9.89 17.57 5.67
N ARG A 236 -10.39 17.63 6.91
CA ARG A 236 -10.07 16.62 7.95
C ARG A 236 -10.67 15.25 7.67
N PHE A 237 -11.82 15.19 6.99
CA PHE A 237 -12.45 13.92 6.62
C PHE A 237 -11.82 13.34 5.35
N MET A 238 -11.61 14.17 4.33
CA MET A 238 -11.08 13.72 3.04
C MET A 238 -9.56 13.53 3.07
N LYS A 239 -8.83 14.24 3.93
CA LYS A 239 -7.37 14.23 4.06
C LYS A 239 -6.69 14.16 2.67
N GLU A 240 -5.57 13.47 2.55
CA GLU A 240 -4.88 13.24 1.28
C GLU A 240 -5.58 12.11 0.49
N GLY A 241 -6.75 12.39 -0.08
CA GLY A 241 -7.40 11.48 -1.03
C GLY A 241 -8.37 10.43 -0.47
N LYS A 242 -8.57 10.36 0.85
CA LYS A 242 -9.54 9.44 1.46
C LYS A 242 -10.94 9.71 0.96
N VAL A 243 -11.72 8.64 0.84
CA VAL A 243 -13.17 8.78 0.72
C VAL A 243 -13.74 9.20 2.08
N ALA A 244 -14.57 10.23 2.05
CA ALA A 244 -15.35 10.69 3.20
C ALA A 244 -16.83 10.35 2.99
N ARG A 245 -17.52 10.00 4.08
CA ARG A 245 -18.94 9.64 4.03
C ARG A 245 -19.77 10.85 3.67
N ARG A 246 -20.89 10.60 3.01
CA ARG A 246 -21.89 11.60 2.69
C ARG A 246 -22.35 12.36 3.93
N SER A 247 -22.71 11.63 4.98
CA SER A 247 -23.17 12.22 6.25
C SER A 247 -22.12 13.16 6.86
N ASP A 248 -20.84 12.77 6.85
CA ASP A 248 -19.75 13.59 7.39
C ASP A 248 -19.58 14.89 6.59
N ILE A 249 -19.61 14.81 5.26
CA ILE A 249 -19.50 15.99 4.38
C ILE A 249 -20.73 16.90 4.54
N GLU A 250 -21.94 16.34 4.50
CA GLU A 250 -23.17 17.11 4.61
C GLU A 250 -23.33 17.77 5.99
N SER A 251 -22.79 17.18 7.06
CA SER A 251 -22.75 17.79 8.40
C SER A 251 -21.95 19.10 8.44
N VAL A 252 -20.99 19.28 7.53
CA VAL A 252 -20.19 20.50 7.40
C VAL A 252 -20.78 21.44 6.34
N SER A 253 -21.17 20.91 5.19
CA SER A 253 -21.79 21.66 4.09
C SER A 253 -22.49 20.73 3.09
N PRO A 254 -23.83 20.74 3.02
CA PRO A 254 -24.56 19.99 2.00
C PRO A 254 -24.20 20.40 0.56
N LYS A 255 -23.81 21.67 0.36
CA LYS A 255 -23.35 22.17 -0.94
C LYS A 255 -22.06 21.49 -1.40
N LEU A 256 -21.19 21.07 -0.49
CA LEU A 256 -19.94 20.38 -0.86
C LEU A 256 -20.21 19.02 -1.49
N TRP A 257 -21.16 18.27 -0.95
CA TRP A 257 -21.55 17.00 -1.55
C TRP A 257 -22.09 17.18 -2.98
N GLN A 258 -22.93 18.20 -3.18
CA GLN A 258 -23.46 18.53 -4.50
C GLN A 258 -22.37 18.90 -5.51
N GLU A 259 -21.37 19.68 -5.11
CA GLU A 259 -20.24 20.01 -5.99
C GLU A 259 -19.35 18.79 -6.29
N LEU A 260 -19.19 17.87 -5.33
CA LEU A 260 -18.50 16.61 -5.57
C LEU A 260 -19.28 15.73 -6.58
N GLU A 261 -20.61 15.67 -6.51
CA GLU A 261 -21.45 14.97 -7.50
C GLU A 261 -21.35 15.61 -8.90
N LYS A 262 -21.35 16.96 -8.99
CA LYS A 262 -21.13 17.67 -10.26
C LYS A 262 -19.75 17.37 -10.85
N LYS A 263 -18.77 17.14 -10.00
CA LYS A 263 -17.43 16.78 -10.44
C LYS A 263 -17.36 15.39 -11.06
N LEU A 264 -18.15 14.44 -10.55
CA LEU A 264 -18.33 13.13 -11.18
C LEU A 264 -18.97 13.26 -12.57
N GLU A 265 -19.87 14.22 -12.75
CA GLU A 265 -20.45 14.58 -14.05
C GLU A 265 -19.43 15.17 -15.01
N ALA A 266 -18.64 16.15 -14.57
CA ALA A 266 -17.54 16.69 -15.37
C ALA A 266 -16.51 15.62 -15.77
N ALA A 267 -16.34 14.59 -14.94
CA ALA A 267 -15.46 13.46 -15.22
C ALA A 267 -16.13 12.32 -16.02
N GLY A 268 -17.40 12.48 -16.40
CA GLY A 268 -18.13 11.59 -17.30
C GLY A 268 -18.51 10.24 -16.68
N ILE A 269 -18.73 10.16 -15.38
CA ILE A 269 -19.14 8.92 -14.67
C ILE A 269 -20.46 9.10 -13.90
N LYS A 270 -21.26 10.11 -14.28
CA LYS A 270 -22.51 10.46 -13.59
C LYS A 270 -23.63 9.46 -13.80
N GLU A 271 -23.74 8.89 -15.00
CA GLU A 271 -24.78 7.92 -15.30
C GLU A 271 -24.60 6.66 -14.45
N GLU A 272 -23.36 6.16 -14.37
CA GLU A 272 -23.00 5.00 -13.56
C GLU A 272 -23.17 5.29 -12.08
N TYR A 273 -22.72 6.46 -11.63
CA TYR A 273 -22.96 6.94 -10.27
C TYR A 273 -24.45 6.96 -9.91
N ASP A 274 -25.31 7.52 -10.75
CA ASP A 274 -26.75 7.64 -10.48
C ASP A 274 -27.44 6.28 -10.48
N PHE A 275 -27.06 5.39 -11.39
CA PHE A 275 -27.56 4.01 -11.40
C PHE A 275 -27.18 3.29 -10.10
N LEU A 276 -25.89 3.28 -9.73
CA LEU A 276 -25.44 2.63 -8.49
C LEU A 276 -26.07 3.27 -7.25
N LYS A 277 -26.19 4.61 -7.22
CA LYS A 277 -26.86 5.37 -6.16
C LYS A 277 -28.33 4.98 -5.99
N SER A 278 -29.01 4.55 -7.05
CA SER A 278 -30.40 4.07 -6.98
C SER A 278 -30.54 2.73 -6.23
N LEU A 279 -29.46 1.93 -6.20
CA LEU A 279 -29.39 0.63 -5.52
C LEU A 279 -28.85 0.73 -4.08
N ALA A 280 -28.30 1.89 -3.72
CA ALA A 280 -27.42 2.03 -2.58
C ALA A 280 -28.10 2.38 -1.25
N GLN A 281 -27.39 2.08 -0.16
CA GLN A 281 -27.62 2.72 1.13
C GLN A 281 -27.03 4.14 1.10
N LYS A 282 -27.84 5.13 0.71
CA LYS A 282 -27.40 6.48 0.34
C LYS A 282 -26.59 7.21 1.42
N GLU A 283 -26.91 6.99 2.69
CA GLU A 283 -26.22 7.62 3.82
C GLU A 283 -24.79 7.12 4.00
N LYS A 284 -24.49 5.91 3.48
CA LYS A 284 -23.19 5.26 3.57
C LYS A 284 -22.33 5.47 2.32
N MET A 285 -22.82 6.21 1.33
CA MET A 285 -22.03 6.56 0.16
C MET A 285 -20.84 7.43 0.56
N CYS A 286 -19.73 7.27 -0.15
CA CYS A 286 -18.53 8.07 0.10
C CYS A 286 -17.97 8.62 -1.22
N ILE A 287 -17.37 9.80 -1.16
CA ILE A 287 -16.59 10.38 -2.26
C ILE A 287 -15.24 10.81 -1.73
N GLY A 288 -14.19 10.56 -2.50
CA GLY A 288 -12.82 10.96 -2.24
C GLY A 288 -12.27 11.78 -3.40
N LEU A 289 -11.34 12.67 -3.07
CA LEU A 289 -10.66 13.51 -4.04
C LEU A 289 -9.18 13.60 -3.69
N LYS A 290 -8.33 13.23 -4.63
CA LYS A 290 -6.88 13.33 -4.53
C LYS A 290 -6.31 14.14 -5.69
N ARG A 291 -5.24 14.87 -5.42
CA ARG A 291 -4.46 15.60 -6.43
C ARG A 291 -2.98 15.36 -6.22
N GLY A 292 -2.24 15.17 -7.31
CA GLY A 292 -0.78 14.99 -7.25
C GLY A 292 -0.38 13.52 -7.21
N LEU A 293 0.49 13.14 -6.27
CA LEU A 293 1.21 11.85 -6.23
C LEU A 293 0.25 10.65 -6.22
N LEU A 294 0.08 9.99 -7.37
CA LEU A 294 -0.74 8.80 -7.57
C LEU A 294 0.10 7.67 -8.22
N GLY A 295 1.35 7.53 -7.77
CA GLY A 295 2.32 6.67 -8.43
C GLY A 295 2.71 7.23 -9.80
N ASP A 296 2.40 6.50 -10.87
CA ASP A 296 2.69 6.92 -12.26
C ASP A 296 1.60 7.84 -12.83
N LEU A 297 0.48 8.00 -12.11
CA LEU A 297 -0.63 8.85 -12.53
C LEU A 297 -0.37 10.28 -12.08
N THR A 298 -0.68 11.24 -12.94
CA THR A 298 -0.66 12.66 -12.61
C THR A 298 -2.07 13.27 -12.71
N GLY A 299 -2.26 14.41 -12.05
CA GLY A 299 -3.51 15.15 -12.12
C GLY A 299 -4.46 14.86 -10.97
N GLU A 300 -5.75 14.86 -11.28
CA GLU A 300 -6.83 14.81 -10.32
C GLU A 300 -7.55 13.46 -10.37
N TYR A 301 -7.77 12.89 -9.19
CA TYR A 301 -8.41 11.59 -9.01
C TYR A 301 -9.63 11.76 -8.12
N ILE A 302 -10.80 11.61 -8.70
CA ILE A 302 -12.06 11.53 -7.96
C ILE A 302 -12.55 10.09 -8.01
N TRP A 303 -13.01 9.62 -6.86
CA TRP A 303 -13.48 8.25 -6.70
C TRP A 303 -14.60 8.18 -5.68
N PHE A 304 -15.41 7.14 -5.78
CA PHE A 304 -16.53 6.93 -4.87
C PHE A 304 -16.59 5.50 -4.39
N LEU A 305 -17.26 5.32 -3.25
CA LEU A 305 -17.74 4.03 -2.76
C LEU A 305 -19.26 4.09 -2.63
N ILE A 306 -19.94 3.12 -3.25
CA ILE A 306 -21.38 2.99 -3.21
C ILE A 306 -21.74 1.63 -2.61
N PRO A 307 -22.07 1.59 -1.31
CA PRO A 307 -22.53 0.37 -0.65
C PRO A 307 -23.92 -0.06 -1.10
N ILE A 308 -24.02 -1.30 -1.58
CA ILE A 308 -25.24 -1.94 -2.06
C ILE A 308 -25.47 -3.19 -1.19
N TYR A 309 -26.41 -3.08 -0.26
CA TYR A 309 -26.78 -4.17 0.65
C TYR A 309 -28.17 -3.98 1.25
N ALA A 310 -28.78 -5.09 1.64
CA ALA A 310 -30.03 -5.17 2.41
C ALA A 310 -30.03 -6.40 3.33
N LEU A 311 -31.13 -6.70 4.02
CA LEU A 311 -31.17 -7.84 4.94
C LEU A 311 -31.33 -9.20 4.25
N ARG A 312 -31.93 -9.29 3.06
CA ARG A 312 -32.30 -10.59 2.49
C ARG A 312 -31.98 -10.86 1.03
N ASP A 313 -31.77 -9.86 0.17
CA ASP A 313 -31.64 -10.15 -1.28
C ASP A 313 -30.79 -9.16 -2.09
N ALA A 314 -30.08 -8.21 -1.47
CA ALA A 314 -29.34 -7.19 -2.21
C ALA A 314 -27.83 -7.25 -1.96
N GLY A 315 -27.05 -7.30 -3.04
CA GLY A 315 -25.75 -6.66 -3.16
C GLY A 315 -24.56 -7.25 -2.40
N ASN A 316 -24.59 -7.40 -1.06
CA ASN A 316 -23.40 -7.68 -0.22
C ASN A 316 -22.09 -7.07 -0.78
N ALA A 317 -22.15 -5.85 -1.30
CA ALA A 317 -21.06 -5.30 -2.09
C ALA A 317 -20.92 -3.79 -1.93
N VAL A 318 -19.72 -3.32 -2.15
CA VAL A 318 -19.39 -1.92 -2.38
C VAL A 318 -18.90 -1.79 -3.81
N ALA A 319 -19.59 -0.97 -4.60
CA ALA A 319 -19.12 -0.56 -5.90
C ALA A 319 -18.12 0.60 -5.72
N MET A 320 -16.97 0.48 -6.35
CA MET A 320 -15.93 1.49 -6.39
C MET A 320 -15.68 1.88 -7.84
N GLU A 321 -15.70 3.17 -8.11
CA GLU A 321 -15.25 3.70 -9.38
C GLU A 321 -14.34 4.89 -9.14
N ALA A 322 -13.40 5.07 -10.06
CA ALA A 322 -12.50 6.20 -10.05
C ALA A 322 -12.16 6.62 -11.46
N THR A 323 -11.97 7.92 -11.60
CA THR A 323 -11.61 8.56 -12.85
C THR A 323 -10.39 9.45 -12.62
N SER A 324 -9.43 9.30 -13.53
CA SER A 324 -8.31 10.21 -13.72
C SER A 324 -8.56 10.97 -15.02
N THR A 325 -8.07 12.20 -15.10
CA THR A 325 -8.21 13.05 -16.30
C THR A 325 -7.64 12.46 -17.60
N GLU A 326 -6.90 11.33 -17.54
CA GLU A 326 -6.33 10.64 -18.69
C GLU A 326 -7.10 9.34 -19.01
N GLY A 327 -7.54 9.23 -20.28
CA GLY A 327 -8.53 8.28 -20.81
C GLY A 327 -8.13 6.81 -20.85
N GLY A 328 -7.95 6.19 -19.68
CA GLY A 328 -7.95 4.74 -19.53
C GLY A 328 -9.35 4.12 -19.64
N GLY A 329 -9.42 2.82 -19.91
CA GLY A 329 -10.68 2.07 -19.88
C GLY A 329 -11.40 2.23 -18.54
N LYS A 330 -12.71 2.55 -18.60
CA LYS A 330 -13.55 2.68 -17.41
C LYS A 330 -14.00 1.30 -16.93
N ALA A 331 -13.88 1.07 -15.63
CA ALA A 331 -14.37 -0.12 -14.97
C ALA A 331 -14.87 0.21 -13.57
N THR A 332 -16.00 -0.40 -13.20
CA THR A 332 -16.52 -0.39 -11.84
C THR A 332 -16.04 -1.65 -11.13
N TYR A 333 -15.40 -1.48 -9.98
CA TYR A 333 -14.84 -2.56 -9.17
C TYR A 333 -15.77 -2.89 -8.02
N PHE A 334 -15.99 -4.17 -7.75
CA PHE A 334 -16.89 -4.61 -6.69
C PHE A 334 -16.14 -5.36 -5.62
N PHE A 335 -16.44 -5.03 -4.38
CA PHE A 335 -15.85 -5.64 -3.20
C PHE A 335 -16.94 -6.11 -2.27
N ARG A 336 -16.74 -7.27 -1.68
CA ARG A 336 -17.65 -7.87 -0.73
C ARG A 336 -17.54 -7.17 0.62
N ILE A 337 -18.67 -6.98 1.29
CA ILE A 337 -18.72 -6.33 2.61
C ILE A 337 -18.34 -7.32 3.71
N VAL A 338 -19.04 -8.47 3.71
CA VAL A 338 -18.82 -9.60 4.62
C VAL A 338 -18.84 -10.90 3.84
N SER A 339 -18.32 -11.97 4.41
CA SER A 339 -18.29 -13.30 3.79
C SER A 339 -19.68 -13.70 3.24
N ARG A 340 -19.71 -14.40 2.09
CA ARG A 340 -20.97 -14.84 1.44
C ARG A 340 -21.79 -15.79 2.33
N LYS A 341 -21.12 -16.52 3.23
CA LYS A 341 -21.75 -17.41 4.21
C LYS A 341 -22.36 -16.66 5.39
N ASP A 342 -21.74 -15.55 5.80
CA ASP A 342 -22.18 -14.78 6.95
C ASP A 342 -23.29 -13.80 6.59
N TYR A 343 -23.28 -13.29 5.35
CA TYR A 343 -24.23 -12.28 4.90
C TYR A 343 -25.72 -12.63 5.17
N PRO A 344 -26.21 -13.86 4.88
CA PRO A 344 -27.60 -14.22 5.15
C PRO A 344 -27.95 -14.33 6.64
N ASN A 345 -26.95 -14.38 7.52
CA ASN A 345 -27.14 -14.55 8.96
C ASN A 345 -27.35 -13.23 9.72
N PHE A 346 -27.16 -12.08 9.06
CA PHE A 346 -27.43 -10.77 9.65
C PHE A 346 -28.93 -10.58 9.88
N LYS A 347 -29.31 -10.31 11.14
CA LYS A 347 -30.72 -10.15 11.54
C LYS A 347 -31.17 -8.70 11.60
N ASN A 348 -30.23 -7.75 11.66
CA ASN A 348 -30.50 -6.33 11.74
C ASN A 348 -29.57 -5.55 10.81
N ILE A 349 -30.05 -4.41 10.32
CA ILE A 349 -29.32 -3.58 9.36
C ILE A 349 -28.17 -2.81 10.01
N GLU A 350 -28.28 -2.53 11.31
CA GLU A 350 -27.28 -1.78 12.09
C GLU A 350 -25.94 -2.52 12.19
N ASP A 351 -25.95 -3.84 12.31
CA ASP A 351 -24.72 -4.63 12.30
C ASP A 351 -24.06 -4.60 10.92
N LEU A 352 -24.84 -4.62 9.83
CA LEU A 352 -24.31 -4.39 8.48
C LEU A 352 -23.77 -2.95 8.31
N HIS A 353 -24.39 -1.95 8.95
CA HIS A 353 -23.87 -0.59 8.97
C HIS A 353 -22.49 -0.51 9.63
N LYS A 354 -22.25 -1.26 10.71
CA LYS A 354 -20.93 -1.34 11.36
C LYS A 354 -19.89 -2.01 10.46
N GLU A 355 -20.26 -3.11 9.80
CA GLU A 355 -19.37 -3.81 8.86
C GLU A 355 -18.97 -2.91 7.68
N ILE A 356 -19.90 -2.10 7.17
CA ILE A 356 -19.63 -1.09 6.16
C ILE A 356 -18.70 0.00 6.65
N ASP A 357 -18.92 0.50 7.86
CA ASP A 357 -18.06 1.53 8.44
C ASP A 357 -16.61 1.02 8.60
N ASN A 358 -16.45 -0.26 8.97
CA ASN A 358 -15.15 -0.93 9.03
C ASN A 358 -14.56 -1.17 7.64
N PHE A 359 -15.37 -1.60 6.67
CA PHE A 359 -14.95 -1.75 5.28
C PHE A 359 -14.42 -0.44 4.69
N ILE A 360 -15.12 0.69 4.88
CA ILE A 360 -14.70 2.00 4.37
C ILE A 360 -13.35 2.41 4.96
N LYS A 361 -13.11 2.17 6.25
CA LYS A 361 -11.80 2.42 6.89
C LYS A 361 -10.70 1.58 6.25
N ARG A 362 -10.93 0.28 6.09
CA ARG A 362 -9.97 -0.66 5.47
C ARG A 362 -9.66 -0.30 4.02
N MET A 363 -10.68 0.07 3.24
CA MET A 363 -10.53 0.55 1.87
C MET A 363 -9.64 1.81 1.83
N ASN A 364 -9.89 2.79 2.69
CA ASN A 364 -9.04 3.97 2.79
C ASN A 364 -7.58 3.62 3.11
N ARG A 365 -7.34 2.73 4.09
CA ARG A 365 -5.98 2.27 4.43
C ARG A 365 -5.30 1.55 3.27
N ALA A 366 -6.00 0.65 2.60
CA ALA A 366 -5.46 -0.10 1.46
C ALA A 366 -5.11 0.84 0.30
N MET A 367 -6.02 1.75 -0.06
CA MET A 367 -5.81 2.71 -1.16
C MET A 367 -4.67 3.68 -0.87
N LEU A 368 -4.53 4.15 0.37
CA LEU A 368 -3.35 4.91 0.80
C LEU A 368 -2.08 4.07 0.70
N ALA A 369 -2.10 2.82 1.18
CA ALA A 369 -0.93 1.94 1.21
C ALA A 369 -0.36 1.66 -0.18
N ILE A 370 -1.21 1.49 -1.18
CA ILE A 370 -0.82 1.21 -2.58
C ILE A 370 -0.75 2.47 -3.47
N ASN A 371 -0.80 3.66 -2.86
CA ASN A 371 -0.78 4.94 -3.56
C ASN A 371 -1.82 5.01 -4.70
N PHE A 372 -3.03 4.50 -4.42
CA PHE A 372 -4.20 4.47 -5.32
C PHE A 372 -4.03 3.65 -6.61
N ARG A 373 -3.00 2.81 -6.72
CA ARG A 373 -2.84 1.86 -7.82
C ARG A 373 -3.88 0.74 -7.71
N ARG A 374 -4.82 0.67 -8.65
CA ARG A 374 -5.92 -0.32 -8.65
C ARG A 374 -5.49 -1.69 -9.20
N GLU A 375 -4.56 -1.71 -10.14
CA GLU A 375 -4.08 -2.92 -10.82
C GLU A 375 -3.69 -4.07 -9.88
N PRO A 376 -2.88 -3.86 -8.83
CA PRO A 376 -2.53 -4.95 -7.91
C PRO A 376 -3.73 -5.55 -7.16
N ILE A 377 -4.91 -4.93 -7.18
CA ILE A 377 -6.12 -5.45 -6.53
C ILE A 377 -6.81 -6.52 -7.40
N TYR A 378 -6.92 -6.28 -8.71
CA TYR A 378 -7.69 -7.14 -9.61
C TYR A 378 -6.82 -8.06 -10.48
N LEU A 379 -5.51 -7.85 -10.49
CA LEU A 379 -4.61 -8.68 -11.28
C LEU A 379 -4.67 -10.14 -10.80
N PRO A 380 -4.92 -11.13 -11.69
CA PRO A 380 -4.97 -12.54 -11.32
C PRO A 380 -3.65 -13.05 -10.78
N ASP A 381 -3.70 -14.08 -9.95
CA ASP A 381 -2.50 -14.67 -9.36
C ASP A 381 -1.59 -15.26 -10.44
N GLU A 382 -2.14 -15.81 -11.54
CA GLU A 382 -1.36 -16.37 -12.65
C GLU A 382 -0.51 -15.29 -13.34
N ARG A 383 -1.03 -14.06 -13.44
CA ARG A 383 -0.31 -12.94 -14.05
C ARG A 383 0.75 -12.34 -13.13
N LEU A 384 0.65 -12.53 -11.81
CA LEU A 384 1.68 -12.07 -10.87
C LEU A 384 3.04 -12.75 -11.07
N GLU A 385 3.07 -13.88 -11.77
CA GLU A 385 4.30 -14.58 -12.15
C GLU A 385 4.99 -13.95 -13.38
N GLU A 386 4.31 -13.07 -14.11
CA GLU A 386 4.93 -12.35 -15.23
C GLU A 386 5.99 -11.35 -14.71
N PRO A 387 7.18 -11.23 -15.34
CA PRO A 387 8.26 -10.37 -14.86
C PRO A 387 7.87 -8.91 -14.62
N GLN A 388 6.98 -8.37 -15.45
CA GLN A 388 6.49 -6.99 -15.36
C GLN A 388 5.65 -6.71 -14.10
N TYR A 389 5.08 -7.75 -13.48
CA TYR A 389 4.23 -7.65 -12.29
C TYR A 389 4.92 -8.14 -11.02
N GLN A 390 6.22 -8.45 -11.07
CA GLN A 390 6.99 -8.89 -9.92
C GLN A 390 6.85 -7.92 -8.74
N LYS A 391 6.87 -6.60 -8.99
CA LYS A 391 6.64 -5.57 -7.95
C LYS A 391 5.29 -5.73 -7.23
N TYR A 392 4.23 -6.13 -7.94
CA TYR A 392 2.92 -6.34 -7.32
C TYR A 392 2.88 -7.62 -6.50
N LYS A 393 3.54 -8.69 -6.94
CA LYS A 393 3.70 -9.90 -6.13
C LYS A 393 4.34 -9.58 -4.78
N PHE A 394 5.40 -8.77 -4.78
CA PHE A 394 6.03 -8.28 -3.55
C PHE A 394 5.13 -7.35 -2.73
N ALA A 395 4.47 -6.39 -3.38
CA ALA A 395 3.53 -5.49 -2.69
C ALA A 395 2.42 -6.27 -1.97
N ILE A 396 1.85 -7.31 -2.61
CA ILE A 396 0.83 -8.17 -2.01
C ILE A 396 1.40 -8.90 -0.79
N ALA A 397 2.58 -9.49 -0.89
CA ALA A 397 3.20 -10.17 0.24
C ALA A 397 3.45 -9.23 1.44
N LYS A 398 3.85 -7.98 1.17
CA LYS A 398 4.30 -7.02 2.20
C LYS A 398 3.22 -6.04 2.70
N ILE A 399 2.12 -5.85 1.99
CA ILE A 399 1.05 -4.91 2.37
C ILE A 399 -0.20 -5.71 2.80
N PRO A 400 -0.46 -5.91 4.10
CA PRO A 400 -1.60 -6.69 4.58
C PRO A 400 -2.95 -6.18 4.07
N ALA A 401 -3.14 -4.85 4.05
CA ALA A 401 -4.38 -4.23 3.59
C ALA A 401 -4.67 -4.50 2.09
N LEU A 402 -3.63 -4.71 1.27
CA LEU A 402 -3.80 -5.08 -0.13
C LEU A 402 -4.27 -6.54 -0.26
N ARG A 403 -3.72 -7.46 0.54
CA ARG A 403 -4.19 -8.86 0.58
C ARG A 403 -5.65 -8.95 0.97
N GLU A 404 -6.03 -8.28 2.05
CA GLU A 404 -7.42 -8.22 2.50
C GLU A 404 -8.33 -7.69 1.39
N LEU A 405 -7.92 -6.62 0.69
CA LEU A 405 -8.72 -6.06 -0.39
C LEU A 405 -8.88 -7.01 -1.59
N ARG A 406 -7.82 -7.77 -1.94
CA ARG A 406 -7.88 -8.83 -2.97
C ARG A 406 -8.82 -9.98 -2.59
N GLU A 407 -8.85 -10.36 -1.32
CA GLU A 407 -9.76 -11.39 -0.80
C GLU A 407 -11.23 -10.94 -0.88
N LEU A 408 -11.49 -9.66 -0.61
CA LEU A 408 -12.82 -9.06 -0.70
C LEU A 408 -13.23 -8.76 -2.15
N PHE A 409 -12.29 -8.65 -3.10
CA PHE A 409 -12.60 -8.36 -4.49
C PHE A 409 -13.54 -9.40 -5.10
N ILE A 410 -14.65 -8.96 -5.69
CA ILE A 410 -15.63 -9.82 -6.35
C ILE A 410 -15.30 -9.93 -7.83
N GLY A 411 -15.00 -8.79 -8.47
CA GLY A 411 -14.81 -8.67 -9.91
C GLY A 411 -14.93 -7.22 -10.36
N ARG A 412 -14.73 -6.97 -11.65
CA ARG A 412 -14.91 -5.65 -12.27
C ARG A 412 -15.88 -5.74 -13.46
N VAL A 413 -16.63 -4.67 -13.69
CA VAL A 413 -17.49 -4.52 -14.87
C VAL A 413 -16.89 -3.46 -15.78
N ILE A 414 -16.57 -3.83 -17.02
CA ILE A 414 -15.97 -2.93 -18.02
C ILE A 414 -17.08 -2.15 -18.74
N HIS A 415 -16.88 -0.85 -18.94
CA HIS A 415 -17.88 0.01 -19.58
C HIS A 415 -17.79 -0.18 -21.10
N ARG A 416 -18.73 -0.94 -21.66
CA ARG A 416 -18.87 -1.13 -23.12
C ARG A 416 -19.99 -0.25 -23.68
N THR A 417 -21.20 -0.44 -23.16
CA THR A 417 -22.36 0.41 -23.37
C THR A 417 -23.09 0.58 -22.03
N PRO A 418 -23.88 1.65 -21.81
CA PRO A 418 -24.59 1.86 -20.56
C PRO A 418 -25.53 0.70 -20.18
N GLU A 419 -26.27 0.16 -21.14
CA GLU A 419 -27.22 -0.94 -20.89
C GLU A 419 -26.49 -2.25 -20.55
N GLN A 420 -25.43 -2.58 -21.29
CA GLN A 420 -24.64 -3.77 -21.03
C GLN A 420 -23.98 -3.69 -19.66
N TRP A 421 -23.42 -2.52 -19.33
CA TRP A 421 -22.81 -2.28 -18.02
C TRP A 421 -23.83 -2.44 -16.88
N LYS A 422 -25.04 -1.86 -17.00
CA LYS A 422 -26.12 -2.02 -16.00
C LYS A 422 -26.48 -3.50 -15.80
N ASN A 423 -26.64 -4.25 -16.89
CA ASN A 423 -26.95 -5.67 -16.84
C ASN A 423 -25.82 -6.47 -16.16
N ASP A 424 -24.56 -6.19 -16.50
CA ASP A 424 -23.41 -6.89 -15.93
C ASP A 424 -23.20 -6.54 -14.45
N VAL A 425 -23.51 -5.32 -14.02
CA VAL A 425 -23.58 -4.95 -12.60
C VAL A 425 -24.63 -5.78 -11.87
N MET A 426 -25.86 -5.87 -12.41
CA MET A 426 -26.93 -6.65 -11.77
C MET A 426 -26.59 -8.14 -11.69
N ASP A 427 -25.98 -8.69 -12.75
CA ASP A 427 -25.54 -10.08 -12.77
C ASP A 427 -24.41 -10.34 -11.76
N LEU A 428 -23.45 -9.43 -11.62
CA LEU A 428 -22.40 -9.52 -10.61
C LEU A 428 -22.98 -9.50 -9.18
N LEU A 429 -23.90 -8.57 -8.91
CA LEU A 429 -24.55 -8.46 -7.60
C LEU A 429 -25.35 -9.73 -7.27
N LYS A 430 -26.07 -10.28 -8.25
CA LYS A 430 -26.77 -11.56 -8.12
C LYS A 430 -25.81 -12.70 -7.85
N PHE A 431 -24.75 -12.84 -8.65
CA PHE A 431 -23.70 -13.84 -8.45
C PHE A 431 -23.13 -13.79 -7.03
N ASN A 432 -22.89 -12.59 -6.50
CA ASN A 432 -22.28 -12.41 -5.20
C ASN A 432 -23.16 -12.90 -4.03
N VAL A 433 -24.49 -12.84 -4.16
CA VAL A 433 -25.42 -13.32 -3.12
C VAL A 433 -25.86 -14.77 -3.33
N THR A 434 -25.80 -15.31 -4.55
CA THR A 434 -26.17 -16.71 -4.82
C THR A 434 -25.03 -17.70 -4.58
N THR A 435 -23.79 -17.24 -4.67
CA THR A 435 -22.60 -18.07 -4.48
C THR A 435 -22.25 -18.17 -3.00
N THR A 436 -21.72 -19.31 -2.53
CA THR A 436 -21.30 -19.48 -1.13
C THR A 436 -19.78 -19.50 -0.93
N ASP A 437 -19.02 -19.76 -1.99
CA ASP A 437 -17.55 -19.74 -1.96
C ASP A 437 -17.04 -18.31 -2.15
N ASN A 438 -16.21 -17.80 -1.24
CA ASN A 438 -15.65 -16.45 -1.32
C ASN A 438 -14.54 -16.32 -2.38
N ASN A 439 -13.91 -17.43 -2.78
CA ASN A 439 -12.77 -17.43 -3.69
C ASN A 439 -13.19 -17.24 -5.14
N LEU A 440 -14.43 -17.63 -5.49
CA LEU A 440 -14.95 -17.43 -6.84
C LEU A 440 -15.11 -15.94 -7.17
N LYS A 441 -14.40 -15.52 -8.23
CA LYS A 441 -14.49 -14.19 -8.82
C LYS A 441 -15.53 -14.18 -9.94
N TYR A 442 -16.15 -13.03 -10.15
CA TYR A 442 -17.10 -12.84 -11.25
C TYR A 442 -16.33 -12.58 -12.55
N GLU A 443 -16.56 -13.44 -13.55
CA GLU A 443 -15.98 -13.34 -14.88
C GLU A 443 -17.09 -13.34 -15.92
N LYS A 444 -17.36 -12.17 -16.53
CA LYS A 444 -18.30 -12.09 -17.65
C LYS A 444 -17.73 -11.17 -18.73
N GLY A 445 -17.56 -11.71 -19.93
CA GLY A 445 -17.13 -10.94 -21.10
C GLY A 445 -15.67 -10.50 -21.09
N GLY A 446 -14.74 -11.46 -21.22
CA GLY A 446 -13.41 -11.27 -21.80
C GLY A 446 -12.40 -10.39 -21.06
N GLY A 447 -11.43 -11.04 -20.42
CA GLY A 447 -10.10 -10.49 -20.14
C GLY A 447 -9.88 -9.95 -18.72
N LEU A 448 -9.17 -10.71 -17.91
CA LEU A 448 -8.48 -10.21 -16.71
C LEU A 448 -7.26 -9.36 -17.09
#